data_AF-A0A6G0Y216-F1
#
_entry.id   AF-A0A6G0Y216-F1
#
_cell.length_a   1.000
_cell.length_b   1.000
_cell.length_c   1.000
_cell.angle_alpha   90.00
_cell.angle_beta   90.00
_cell.angle_gamma   90.00
#
_symmetry.space_group_name_H-M   'P 1'
#
loop_
_entity.id
_entity.type
_entity.pdbx_description
1 polymer ?
#
loop_
_entity_poly.entity_id
_entity_poly.type
_entity_poly.pdbx_seq_one_letter_code
_entity_poly.pdbx_strand_id
1 'polypeptide(L)' 'MLSMKVLVSTFLRNYSVHTDIKLSDIKLKLDLLMRSSNGYPVTIRKRERKPTYKKK' A
#
# COMPACT_ATOMS: atom_id res chain seq x y z
N MET A 1 -1.04 -4.38 -19.14
CA MET A 1 0.04 -4.58 -18.14
C MET A 1 0.68 -3.29 -17.61
N LEU A 2 0.72 -2.20 -18.38
CA LEU A 2 1.37 -0.95 -17.97
C LEU A 2 0.56 -0.17 -16.90
N SER A 3 -0.77 -0.14 -17.04
CA SER A 3 -1.67 0.64 -16.19
C SER A 3 -1.54 0.32 -14.70
N MET A 4 -1.60 -0.97 -14.33
CA MET A 4 -1.48 -1.42 -12.94
C MET A 4 -0.10 -1.07 -12.35
N LYS A 5 0.97 -1.22 -13.13
CA LYS A 5 2.34 -0.89 -12.69
C LYS A 5 2.51 0.62 -12.46
N VAL A 6 1.97 1.45 -13.35
CA VAL A 6 2.01 2.91 -13.24
C VAL A 6 1.18 3.41 -12.07
N LEU A 7 0.02 2.80 -11.81
CA LEU A 7 -0.82 3.13 -10.66
C LEU A 7 -0.06 2.83 -9.36
N VAL A 8 0.49 1.63 -9.22
CA VAL A 8 1.22 1.23 -8.01
C VAL A 8 2.46 2.10 -7.79
N SER A 9 3.24 2.40 -8.85
CA SER A 9 4.42 3.25 -8.72
C SER A 9 4.07 4.69 -8.32
N THR A 10 3.01 5.25 -8.88
CA THR A 10 2.53 6.60 -8.55
C THR A 10 1.97 6.64 -7.13
N PHE A 11 1.24 5.60 -6.72
CA PHE A 11 0.68 5.51 -5.39
C PHE A 11 1.77 5.40 -4.31
N LEU A 12 2.72 4.48 -4.47
CA LEU A 12 3.85 4.30 -3.52
C LEU A 12 4.79 5.51 -3.46
N ARG A 13 4.84 6.33 -4.52
CA ARG A 13 5.65 7.54 -4.55
C ARG A 13 5.04 8.70 -3.74
N ASN A 14 3.71 8.74 -3.61
CA ASN A 14 3.00 9.84 -2.97
C ASN A 14 2.43 9.48 -1.59
N TYR A 15 2.17 8.20 -1.35
CA TYR A 15 1.52 7.71 -0.14
C TYR A 15 2.36 6.64 0.54
N SER A 16 2.29 6.61 1.86
CA SER A 16 2.84 5.56 2.69
C SER A 16 1.70 4.83 3.37
N VAL A 17 1.62 3.53 3.13
CA VAL A 17 0.58 2.65 3.66
C VAL A 17 1.10 1.98 4.92
N HIS A 18 0.38 2.16 6.02
CA HIS A 18 0.65 1.50 7.29
C HIS A 18 -0.54 0.61 7.65
N THR A 19 -0.26 -0.55 8.23
CA THR A 19 -1.30 -1.40 8.80
C THR A 19 -0.77 -1.94 10.13
N ASP A 20 -1.63 -1.94 11.13
CA ASP A 20 -1.34 -2.48 12.46
C ASP A 20 -1.66 -3.98 12.55
N ILE A 21 -2.21 -4.56 11.46
CA ILE A 21 -2.48 -6.00 11.37
C ILE A 21 -1.17 -6.77 11.19
N LYS A 22 -0.94 -7.73 12.07
CA LYS A 22 0.13 -8.71 11.93
C LYS A 22 -0.20 -9.71 10.82
N LEU A 23 0.81 -10.14 10.08
CA LEU A 23 0.67 -11.11 8.99
C LEU A 23 -0.03 -12.41 9.45
N SER A 24 0.15 -12.79 10.73
CA SER A 24 -0.46 -13.96 11.37
C SER A 24 -1.98 -13.88 11.49
N ASP A 25 -2.56 -12.68 11.54
CA ASP A 25 -4.01 -12.48 11.74
C ASP A 25 -4.76 -12.27 10.42
N ILE A 26 -4.07 -12.36 9.28
CA ILE A 26 -4.69 -12.22 7.96
C ILE A 26 -5.48 -13.50 7.66
N LYS A 27 -6.77 -13.46 7.98
CA LYS A 27 -7.73 -14.50 7.61
C LYS A 27 -8.05 -14.39 6.12
N LEU A 28 -7.49 -15.29 5.32
CA LEU A 28 -7.75 -15.38 3.89
C LEU A 28 -8.93 -16.32 3.65
N LYS A 29 -9.97 -15.83 2.97
CA LYS A 29 -11.07 -16.66 2.50
C LYS A 29 -10.78 -17.09 1.05
N LEU A 30 -10.68 -18.40 0.85
CA LEU A 30 -10.48 -19.04 -0.45
C LEU A 30 -11.83 -19.60 -0.90
N ASP A 31 -12.52 -18.86 -1.76
CA ASP A 31 -13.84 -19.25 -2.29
C ASP A 31 -13.76 -19.45 -3.82
N LEU A 32 -13.24 -18.45 -4.55
CA LEU A 32 -12.92 -18.51 -5.99
C LEU A 32 -11.71 -17.63 -6.36
N LEU A 33 -11.54 -16.53 -5.63
CA LEU A 33 -10.36 -15.68 -5.63
C LEU A 33 -9.88 -15.53 -4.19
N MET A 34 -8.57 -15.49 -3.97
CA MET A 34 -8.01 -15.19 -2.66
C MET A 34 -8.43 -13.78 -2.23
N ARG A 35 -9.29 -13.69 -1.20
CA ARG A 35 -9.75 -12.41 -0.63
C ARG A 35 -9.58 -12.44 0.88
N SER A 36 -9.10 -11.34 1.47
CA SER A 36 -9.11 -11.18 2.93
C SER A 36 -10.56 -11.18 3.45
N SER A 37 -10.86 -11.98 4.47
CA SER A 37 -12.20 -12.09 5.07
C SER A 37 -12.61 -10.84 5.85
N ASN A 38 -11.64 -10.13 6.42
CA ASN A 38 -11.84 -8.97 7.28
C ASN A 38 -11.52 -7.64 6.58
N GLY A 39 -11.34 -7.65 5.26
CA GLY A 39 -10.88 -6.49 4.50
C GLY A 39 -9.41 -6.15 4.74
N TYR A 40 -9.01 -4.93 4.39
CA TYR A 40 -7.66 -4.42 4.57
C TYR A 40 -7.72 -3.07 5.30
N PRO A 41 -7.70 -3.05 6.65
CA PRO A 41 -7.58 -1.80 7.40
C PRO A 41 -6.17 -1.25 7.21
N VAL A 42 -6.05 -0.39 6.20
CA VAL A 42 -4.83 0.30 5.84
C VAL A 42 -5.01 1.79 6.15
N THR A 43 -4.07 2.35 6.91
CA THR A 43 -3.98 3.79 7.12
C THR A 43 -3.05 4.38 6.07
N ILE A 44 -3.61 5.25 5.22
CA ILE A 44 -2.86 5.94 4.17
C ILE A 44 -2.38 7.28 4.71
N ARG A 45 -1.06 7.49 4.72
CA ARG A 45 -0.45 8.76 5.11
C ARG A 45 0.21 9.39 3.88
N LYS A 46 0.08 10.70 3.71
CA LYS A 46 0.80 11.44 2.66
C LYS A 46 2.30 11.38 2.95
N ARG A 47 3.11 11.05 1.96
CA ARG A 47 4.57 10.98 2.13
C ARG A 47 5.15 12.38 1.92
N GLU A 48 5.83 12.89 2.94
CA GLU A 48 6.63 14.12 2.84
C GLU A 48 7.77 13.91 1.83
N ARG A 49 7.74 14.65 0.73
CA ARG A 49 8.78 14.62 -0.28
C ARG A 49 9.94 15.49 0.18
N LYS A 50 10.98 14.89 0.75
CA LYS A 50 12.25 15.60 0.94
C LYS A 50 12.82 15.92 -0.45
N PRO A 51 13.01 17.20 -0.83
CA PRO A 51 13.67 17.52 -2.09
C PRO A 51 15.11 16.99 -2.00
N THR A 52 15.47 16.08 -2.92
CA THR A 52 16.81 15.48 -2.99
C THR A 52 17.90 16.51 -3.29
N TYR A 53 17.53 17.73 -3.69
CA TYR A 53 18.48 18.79 -3.97
C TYR A 53 18.51 19.82 -2.83
N LYS A 54 19.32 19.56 -1.80
CA LYS A 54 19.84 20.63 -0.95
C LYS A 54 20.97 21.31 -1.71
N LYS A 55 20.67 22.44 -2.37
CA LYS A 55 21.69 23.38 -2.84
C LYS A 55 22.39 23.91 -1.57
N LYS A 56 23.59 23.41 -1.29
CA LYS A 56 24.53 24.04 -0.35
C LYS A 56 25.13 25.25 -1.02
#